data_AF-A0A3B0UZU1-F1
#
_entry.id   AF-A0A3B0UZU1-F1
#
_cell.length_a   1.000
_cell.length_b   1.000
_cell.length_c   1.000
_cell.angle_alpha   90.00
_cell.angle_beta   90.00
_cell.angle_gamma   90.00
#
_symmetry.space_group_name_H-M   'P 1'
#
loop_
_entity.id
_entity.type
_entity.pdbx_description
1 polymer ?
#
loop_
_entity_poly.entity_id
_entity_poly.type
_entity_poly.pdbx_seq_one_letter_code
_entity_poly.pdbx_strand_id
1 'polypeptide(L)' 'MNLLILGLVLFLTIHLIPSFPKLRESLVGKFKLTGYKAVFGILSIVSIVLIVHGLMTATFVPLYDPPSWGRHLAMLLMLP' A
#
# COMPACT_ATOMS: atom_id res chain seq x y z
N MET A 1 -15.37 -6.71 2.56
CA MET A 1 -14.86 -5.40 3.03
C MET A 1 -13.77 -5.51 4.10
N ASN A 2 -13.97 -6.28 5.18
CA ASN A 2 -12.99 -6.39 6.28
C ASN A 2 -11.57 -6.79 5.82
N LEU A 3 -11.45 -7.73 4.89
CA LEU A 3 -10.15 -8.17 4.37
C LEU A 3 -9.41 -7.08 3.60
N LEU A 4 -10.14 -6.29 2.80
CA LEU A 4 -9.60 -5.14 2.06
C LEU A 4 -9.07 -4.09 3.05
N ILE A 5 -9.87 -3.76 4.07
CA ILE A 5 -9.48 -2.80 5.11
C ILE A 5 -8.24 -3.29 5.85
N LEU A 6 -8.19 -4.57 6.25
CA LEU A 6 -7.03 -5.16 6.91
C LEU A 6 -5.78 -5.08 6.02
N GLY A 7 -5.89 -5.47 4.75
CA GLY A 7 -4.80 -5.39 3.79
C GLY A 7 -4.27 -3.96 3.63
N LEU A 8 -5.16 -2.97 3.53
CA LEU A 8 -4.80 -1.56 3.45
C LEU A 8 -4.09 -1.06 4.72
N VAL A 9 -4.63 -1.36 5.90
CA VAL A 9 -4.04 -0.96 7.18
C VAL A 9 -2.64 -1.56 7.33
N LEU A 10 -2.47 -2.85 7.04
CA LEU A 10 -1.15 -3.50 7.09
C LEU A 10 -0.19 -2.87 6.08
N PHE A 11 -0.61 -2.74 4.82
CA PHE A 11 0.22 -2.20 3.75
C PHE A 11 0.72 -0.78 4.07
N LEU A 12 -0.20 0.12 4.46
CA LEU A 12 0.12 1.50 4.80
C LEU A 12 1.04 1.58 6.04
N THR A 13 0.72 0.82 7.09
CA THR A 13 1.52 0.83 8.32
C THR A 13 2.96 0.39 8.03
N ILE A 14 3.15 -0.71 7.28
CA ILE A 14 4.48 -1.21 6.92
C ILE A 14 5.23 -0.19 6.05
N HIS A 15 4.57 0.39 5.03
CA HIS A 15 5.20 1.33 4.11
C HIS A 15 5.51 2.70 4.73
N LEU A 16 4.87 3.05 5.85
CA LEU A 16 5.19 4.26 6.60
C LEU A 16 6.44 4.10 7.48
N ILE A 17 6.82 2.88 7.87
CA ILE A 17 8.00 2.64 8.73
C ILE A 17 9.28 3.27 8.17
N PRO A 18 9.65 3.11 6.88
CA PRO A 18 10.83 3.76 6.31
C PRO A 18 10.83 5.29 6.38
N SER A 19 9.64 5.91 6.41
CA SER A 19 9.48 7.38 6.53
C SER A 19 9.83 7.89 7.93
N PHE A 20 10.02 7.01 8.92
CA PHE A 20 10.50 7.33 10.25
C PHE A 20 11.94 6.79 10.42
N PRO A 21 12.99 7.60 10.13
CA PRO A 21 14.38 7.13 10.12
C PRO A 21 14.81 6.41 11.40
N LYS A 22 14.45 6.97 12.57
CA LYS A 22 14.77 6.38 13.89
C LYS A 22 14.17 4.99 14.09
N LEU A 23 12.93 4.78 13.65
CA LEU A 23 12.25 3.49 13.76
C LEU A 23 12.90 2.48 12.80
N ARG A 24 13.13 2.89 11.56
CA ARG A 24 13.82 2.06 10.57
C ARG A 24 15.22 1.64 11.06
N GLU A 25 16.01 2.57 11.57
CA GLU A 25 17.36 2.30 12.09
C GLU A 25 17.32 1.32 13.27
N SER A 26 16.36 1.48 14.20
CA SER A 26 16.16 0.54 15.30
C SER A 26 15.86 -0.88 14.80
N LEU A 27 14.97 -1.00 13.80
CA LEU A 27 14.61 -2.29 13.22
C LEU A 27 15.77 -2.90 12.44
N VAL A 28 16.51 -2.11 11.66
CA VAL A 28 17.71 -2.56 10.96
C VAL A 28 18.81 -2.98 11.94
N GLY A 29 18.97 -2.29 13.08
CA GLY A 29 19.90 -2.68 14.13
C GLY A 29 19.56 -4.04 14.74
N LYS A 30 18.26 -4.36 14.90
CA LYS A 30 17.78 -5.65 15.42
C LYS A 30 17.88 -6.79 14.41
N PHE A 31 17.45 -6.55 13.16
CA PHE A 31 17.31 -7.60 12.13
C PHE A 31 18.48 -7.68 11.14
N LYS A 32 19.44 -6.75 11.23
CA LYS A 32 20.42 -6.44 10.17
C LYS A 32 19.70 -5.98 8.89
N LEU A 33 20.46 -5.39 7.96
CA LEU A 33 19.86 -4.81 6.75
C LEU A 33 19.13 -5.86 5.90
N THR A 34 19.72 -7.03 5.71
CA THR A 34 19.13 -8.11 4.88
C THR A 34 17.87 -8.69 5.51
N GLY A 35 17.89 -8.95 6.82
CA GLY A 35 16.72 -9.46 7.54
C GLY A 35 15.57 -8.46 7.54
N TYR A 36 15.85 -7.17 7.78
CA TYR A 36 14.86 -6.10 7.67
C TYR A 36 14.21 -6.07 6.28
N LYS A 37 15.02 -6.10 5.20
CA LYS A 37 14.51 -6.08 3.82
C LYS A 37 13.65 -7.30 3.51
N ALA A 38 14.05 -8.49 3.95
CA ALA A 38 13.29 -9.72 3.75
C ALA A 38 11.93 -9.66 4.45
N VAL A 39 11.91 -9.29 5.74
CA VAL A 39 10.67 -9.17 6.53
C VAL A 39 9.75 -8.10 5.93
N PHE A 40 10.29 -6.91 5.63
CA PHE A 40 9.55 -5.84 4.99
C PHE A 40 8.92 -6.29 3.67
N GLY A 41 9.70 -6.96 2.82
CA GLY A 41 9.24 -7.46 1.51
C GLY A 41 8.14 -8.50 1.64
N ILE A 42 8.32 -9.52 2.50
CA ILE A 42 7.31 -10.56 2.74
C ILE A 42 6.01 -9.95 3.25
N LEU A 43 6.08 -9.09 4.27
CA LEU A 43 4.89 -8.44 4.82
C LEU A 43 4.19 -7.53 3.80
N SER A 44 4.96 -6.88 2.92
CA SER A 44 4.41 -6.05 1.83
C SER A 44 3.65 -6.92 0.82
N ILE A 45 4.24 -8.04 0.40
CA ILE A 45 3.60 -8.99 -0.53
C ILE A 45 2.32 -9.56 0.08
N VAL A 46 2.37 -10.00 1.33
CA VAL A 46 1.19 -10.54 2.03
C VAL A 46 0.08 -9.49 2.09
N SER A 47 0.42 -8.24 2.42
CA SER A 47 -0.57 -7.15 2.48
C SER A 47 -1.19 -6.86 1.10
N ILE A 48 -0.40 -6.89 0.03
CA ILE A 48 -0.90 -6.75 -1.35
C ILE A 48 -1.86 -7.90 -1.70
N VAL A 49 -1.52 -9.15 -1.37
CA VAL A 49 -2.40 -10.30 -1.61
C VAL A 49 -3.74 -10.13 -0.89
N LEU A 50 -3.72 -9.64 0.35
CA LEU A 50 -4.93 -9.34 1.12
C LEU A 50 -5.76 -8.23 0.48
N ILE A 51 -5.12 -7.17 -0.04
CA ILE A 51 -5.81 -6.09 -0.76
C ILE A 51 -6.49 -6.63 -2.02
N VAL A 52 -5.77 -7.40 -2.85
CA VAL A 52 -6.31 -7.96 -4.09
C VAL A 52 -7.49 -8.89 -3.78
N HIS A 53 -7.34 -9.82 -2.83
CA HIS A 53 -8.42 -10.73 -2.46
C HIS A 53 -9.62 -10.00 -1.82
N GLY A 54 -9.34 -9.00 -0.98
CA GLY A 54 -10.36 -8.15 -0.38
C GLY A 54 -11.14 -7.34 -1.40
N LEU A 55 -10.47 -6.88 -2.47
CA LEU A 55 -11.09 -6.13 -3.56
C LEU A 55 -11.94 -7.03 -4.47
N MET A 56 -11.44 -8.22 -4.84
CA MET A 56 -12.20 -9.18 -5.65
C MET A 56 -13.52 -9.61 -5.00
N THR A 57 -13.56 -9.63 -3.67
CA THR A 57 -14.74 -10.01 -2.89
C THR A 57 -15.58 -8.81 -2.44
N ALA A 58 -15.14 -7.59 -2.72
CA ALA A 58 -15.88 -6.39 -2.39
C ALA A 58 -16.97 -6.14 -3.45
N THR A 59 -18.14 -5.74 -3.00
CA THR A 59 -19.21 -5.29 -3.89
C THR A 59 -18.78 -4.00 -4.58
N PHE A 60 -18.83 -3.98 -5.91
CA PHE A 60 -18.62 -2.76 -6.68
C PHE A 60 -19.79 -1.80 -6.47
N VAL A 61 -19.46 -0.56 -6.12
CA VAL A 61 -20.44 0.54 -5.99
C VAL A 61 -19.95 1.70 -6.85
N PRO A 62 -20.69 2.11 -7.89
CA PRO A 62 -20.31 3.23 -8.74
C PRO A 62 -20.52 4.56 -8.00
N LEU A 63 -19.52 4.99 -7.24
CA LEU A 63 -19.57 6.23 -6.46
C LEU A 63 -19.31 7.49 -7.31
N TYR A 64 -18.59 7.34 -8.41
CA TYR A 64 -18.18 8.43 -9.27
C TYR A 64 -18.07 7.94 -10.71
N ASP A 65 -18.71 8.66 -11.63
CA ASP A 65 -18.57 8.48 -13.07
C ASP A 65 -17.75 9.66 -13.62
N PRO A 66 -16.48 9.45 -13.99
CA PRO A 66 -15.63 10.54 -14.45
C PRO A 66 -16.11 11.09 -15.79
N PRO A 67 -16.09 12.43 -16.00
CA PRO A 67 -16.34 12.99 -17.32
C PRO A 67 -15.31 12.46 -18.32
N SER A 68 -15.69 12.32 -19.59
CA SER A 68 -14.83 11.75 -20.64
C SER A 68 -13.47 12.45 -20.78
N TRP A 69 -13.42 13.77 -20.56
CA TRP A 69 -12.19 14.56 -20.57
C TRP A 69 -11.37 14.45 -19.28
N GLY A 70 -11.96 13.94 -18.18
CA GLY A 70 -11.35 13.93 -16.84
C GLY A 70 -10.03 13.15 -16.78
N ARG A 71 -9.91 12.08 -17.58
CA ARG A 71 -8.66 11.33 -17.70
C ARG A 71 -7.52 12.17 -18.29
N HIS A 72 -7.82 13.01 -19.29
CA HIS A 72 -6.82 13.89 -19.90
C HIS A 72 -6.34 14.96 -18.91
N LEU A 73 -7.25 15.52 -18.13
CA LEU A 73 -6.88 16.48 -17.08
C LEU A 73 -6.01 15.81 -16.00
N ALA A 74 -6.36 14.61 -15.55
CA ALA A 74 -5.55 13.86 -14.57
C ALA A 74 -4.13 13.58 -15.08
N MET A 75 -3.97 13.21 -16.36
CA MET A 75 -2.66 13.02 -16.98
C MET A 75 -1.87 14.34 -17.06
N LEU A 76 -2.52 15.44 -17.43
CA LEU A 76 -1.88 16.77 -17.52
C LEU A 76 -1.36 17.25 -16.15
N LEU A 77 -2.14 17.06 -15.08
CA LEU A 77 -1.80 17.44 -13.71
C LEU A 77 -0.64 16.61 -13.11
N MET A 78 -0.31 15.45 -13.71
CA MET A 78 0.81 14.61 -13.30
C MET A 78 2.11 14.91 -14.08
N LEU A 79 2.10 15.89 -14.99
CA LEU A 79 3.33 16.34 -15.64
C LEU A 79 4.27 17.01 -14.61
N PRO A 80 5.59 16.76 -14.70
CA PRO A 80 6.58 17.35 -13.80
C PRO A 80 6.78 18.85 -14.03
#